data_AF-A0A4R4LN45-F1
#
_entry.id   AF-A0A4R4LN45-F1
#
_cell.length_a   1.000
_cell.length_b   1.000
_cell.length_c   1.000
_cell.angle_alpha   90.00
_cell.angle_beta   90.00
_cell.angle_gamma   90.00
#
_symmetry.space_group_name_H-M   'P 1'
#
loop_
_entity.id
_entity.type
_entity.pdbx_description
1 polymer ?
#
loop_
_entity_poly.entity_id
_entity_poly.type
_entity_poly.pdbx_seq_one_letter_code
_entity_poly.pdbx_strand_id
1 'polypeptide(L)'
;MTAFIGFFGAVLGALVGGVATYLTTRYNLRLTLEHSYDQTLQSKRLERYQALFHISKCLPRYWSPMDETPSRQDLQQYIRSFHEWYFGEHGGGMFLTPAAKDLYIRLLNLLAETAFVGENGPDSAADHPLSETESRALRELASELRRQLAEDVGAANPPRLRWTRPGPQAPPPAIGS
;
A
#
# COMPACT_ATOMS: atom_id res chain seq x y z
N MET A 1 17.81 -66.78 -14.50
CA MET A 1 16.62 -65.91 -14.68
C MET A 1 16.48 -64.84 -13.60
N THR A 2 16.90 -65.07 -12.36
CA THR A 2 16.84 -64.09 -11.24
C THR A 2 17.67 -62.81 -11.45
N ALA A 3 18.85 -62.90 -12.08
CA ALA A 3 19.71 -61.74 -12.33
C ALA A 3 19.11 -60.70 -13.30
N PHE A 4 18.35 -61.14 -14.31
CA PHE A 4 17.69 -60.25 -15.26
C PHE A 4 16.57 -59.44 -14.60
N ILE A 5 15.78 -60.07 -13.71
CA ILE A 5 14.71 -59.40 -12.97
C ILE A 5 15.27 -58.30 -12.06
N GLY A 6 16.39 -58.56 -11.38
CA GLY A 6 17.08 -57.57 -10.55
C GLY A 6 17.63 -56.38 -11.35
N PHE A 7 18.21 -56.64 -12.53
CA PHE A 7 18.72 -55.60 -13.41
C PHE A 7 17.60 -54.69 -13.95
N PHE A 8 16.51 -55.28 -14.46
CA PHE A 8 15.35 -54.51 -14.93
C PHE A 8 14.71 -53.69 -13.81
N GLY A 9 14.61 -54.24 -12.59
CA GLY A 9 14.14 -53.49 -11.42
C GLY A 9 15.02 -52.29 -11.07
N ALA A 10 16.35 -52.45 -11.13
CA ALA A 10 17.30 -51.36 -10.87
C ALA A 10 17.24 -50.26 -11.93
N VAL A 11 17.17 -50.62 -13.21
CA VAL A 11 17.05 -49.66 -14.32
C VAL A 11 15.72 -48.91 -14.26
N LEU A 12 14.61 -49.60 -14.00
CA LEU A 12 13.30 -48.98 -13.85
C LEU A 12 13.25 -48.06 -12.62
N GLY A 13 13.81 -48.49 -11.49
CA GLY A 13 13.92 -47.68 -10.28
C GLY A 13 14.76 -46.41 -10.49
N ALA A 14 15.88 -46.51 -11.21
CA ALA A 14 16.71 -45.36 -11.57
C ALA A 14 15.98 -44.39 -12.52
N LEU A 15 15.24 -44.91 -13.51
CA LEU A 15 14.43 -44.10 -14.42
C LEU A 15 13.31 -43.36 -13.69
N VAL A 16 12.52 -44.07 -12.88
CA VAL A 16 11.43 -43.49 -12.09
C VAL A 16 11.98 -42.48 -11.07
N GLY A 17 13.08 -42.82 -10.38
CA GLY A 17 13.74 -41.91 -9.45
C GLY A 17 14.27 -40.65 -10.13
N GLY A 18 14.86 -40.79 -11.33
CA GLY A 18 15.34 -39.66 -12.13
C GLY A 18 14.21 -38.74 -12.58
N VAL A 19 13.11 -39.30 -13.08
CA VAL A 19 11.91 -38.53 -13.48
C VAL A 19 11.29 -37.82 -12.28
N ALA A 20 11.11 -38.53 -11.15
CA ALA A 20 10.56 -37.94 -9.92
C ALA A 20 11.44 -36.80 -9.39
N THR A 21 12.76 -36.98 -9.38
CA THR A 21 13.72 -35.96 -8.96
C THR A 21 13.67 -34.73 -9.87
N TYR A 22 13.61 -34.93 -11.18
CA TYR A 22 13.51 -33.84 -12.15
C TYR A 22 12.22 -33.03 -11.98
N LEU A 23 11.07 -33.70 -11.85
CA LEU A 23 9.78 -33.02 -11.63
C LEU A 23 9.77 -32.24 -10.32
N THR A 24 10.26 -32.84 -9.24
CA THR A 24 10.35 -32.20 -7.92
C THR A 24 11.27 -30.97 -7.95
N THR A 25 12.44 -31.09 -8.58
CA THR A 25 13.40 -29.99 -8.72
C THR A 25 12.78 -28.83 -9.51
N ARG A 26 12.11 -29.14 -10.63
CA ARG A 26 11.48 -28.11 -11.47
C ARG A 26 10.31 -27.42 -10.77
N TYR A 27 9.52 -28.16 -9.99
CA TYR A 27 8.45 -27.61 -9.18
C TYR A 27 8.98 -26.69 -8.08
N ASN A 28 9.99 -27.14 -7.32
CA ASN A 28 10.63 -26.34 -6.28
C ASN A 28 11.29 -25.06 -6.84
N LEU A 29 11.92 -25.13 -8.02
CA LEU A 29 12.48 -23.95 -8.68
C LEU A 29 11.40 -22.92 -9.03
N ARG A 30 10.24 -23.35 -9.55
CA ARG A 30 9.12 -22.45 -9.85
C ARG A 30 8.58 -21.78 -8.59
N LEU A 31 8.30 -22.57 -7.55
CA LEU A 31 7.84 -22.02 -6.27
C LEU A 31 8.85 -21.06 -5.66
N THR A 32 10.14 -21.37 -5.73
CA THR A 32 11.19 -20.50 -5.21
C THR A 32 11.27 -19.19 -5.99
N LEU A 33 11.14 -19.24 -7.31
CA LEU A 33 11.11 -18.05 -8.16
C LEU A 33 9.89 -17.17 -7.86
N GLU A 34 8.69 -17.74 -7.79
CA GLU A 34 7.46 -17.03 -7.41
C GLU A 34 7.61 -16.39 -6.03
N HIS A 35 8.09 -17.15 -5.05
CA HIS A 35 8.30 -16.64 -3.70
C HIS A 35 9.34 -15.50 -3.65
N SER A 36 10.46 -15.63 -4.37
CA SER A 36 11.49 -14.59 -4.44
C SER A 36 11.01 -13.33 -5.14
N TYR A 37 10.17 -13.48 -6.17
CA TYR A 37 9.56 -12.38 -6.90
C TYR A 37 8.60 -11.62 -5.98
N ASP A 38 7.72 -12.34 -5.27
CA ASP A 38 6.76 -11.75 -4.33
C ASP A 38 7.47 -11.03 -3.19
N GLN A 39 8.51 -11.64 -2.60
CA GLN A 39 9.32 -10.99 -1.55
C GLN A 39 10.00 -9.72 -2.04
N THR A 40 10.55 -9.74 -3.26
CA THR A 40 11.21 -8.57 -3.86
C THR A 40 10.20 -7.46 -4.10
N LEU A 41 9.03 -7.80 -4.63
CA LEU A 41 7.96 -6.84 -4.89
C LEU A 41 7.40 -6.25 -3.58
N GLN A 42 7.18 -7.08 -2.56
CA GLN A 42 6.74 -6.63 -1.24
C GLN A 42 7.76 -5.69 -0.59
N SER A 43 9.04 -6.01 -0.67
CA SER A 43 10.13 -5.18 -0.12
C SER A 43 10.17 -3.80 -0.80
N LYS A 44 10.06 -3.76 -2.13
CA LYS A 44 10.00 -2.50 -2.88
C LYS A 44 8.73 -1.70 -2.58
N ARG A 45 7.58 -2.38 -2.43
CA ARG A 45 6.33 -1.73 -2.01
C ARG A 45 6.46 -1.11 -0.63
N LEU A 46 7.04 -1.82 0.33
CA LEU A 46 7.22 -1.31 1.69
C LEU A 46 7.97 0.02 1.72
N GLU A 47 9.11 0.10 1.03
CA GLU A 47 9.91 1.33 0.94
C GLU A 47 9.11 2.48 0.32
N ARG A 48 8.41 2.22 -0.80
CA ARG A 48 7.63 3.25 -1.50
C ARG A 48 6.39 3.68 -0.72
N TYR A 49 5.74 2.74 -0.03
CA TYR A 49 4.52 2.98 0.73
C TYR A 49 4.83 3.72 2.02
N GLN A 50 6.00 3.49 2.62
CA GLN A 50 6.48 4.27 3.76
C GLN A 50 6.63 5.76 3.38
N ALA A 51 7.20 6.05 2.21
CA ALA A 51 7.31 7.41 1.70
C ALA A 51 5.93 8.05 1.47
N LEU A 52 4.99 7.34 0.83
CA LEU A 52 3.62 7.84 0.63
C LEU A 52 2.90 8.08 1.97
N PHE A 53 3.04 7.14 2.90
CA PHE A 53 2.47 7.25 4.23
C PHE A 53 3.01 8.49 4.95
N HIS A 54 4.30 8.78 4.81
CA HIS A 54 4.91 9.98 5.37
C HIS A 54 4.35 11.26 4.73
N ILE A 55 4.20 11.31 3.41
CA ILE A 55 3.63 12.48 2.71
C ILE A 55 2.16 12.70 3.13
N SER A 56 1.40 11.62 3.32
CA SER A 56 0.00 11.68 3.76
C SER A 56 -0.20 12.26 5.17
N LYS A 57 0.87 12.54 5.93
CA LYS A 57 0.79 13.22 7.24
C LYS A 57 0.16 14.60 7.17
N CYS A 58 0.19 15.25 5.99
CA CYS A 58 -0.49 16.52 5.77
C CYS A 58 -2.02 16.42 5.88
N LEU A 59 -2.58 15.20 5.88
CA LEU A 59 -3.99 14.90 6.11
C LEU A 59 -4.11 13.96 7.33
N PRO A 60 -3.92 14.51 8.55
CA PRO A 60 -4.00 13.73 9.78
C PRO A 60 -5.44 13.23 10.00
N ARG A 61 -5.58 12.18 10.81
CA ARG A 61 -6.91 11.62 11.15
C ARG A 61 -7.79 12.65 11.87
N TYR A 62 -7.19 13.46 12.73
CA TYR A 62 -7.83 14.53 13.46
C TYR A 62 -6.92 15.77 13.38
N TRP A 63 -7.51 16.93 13.15
CA TRP A 63 -6.83 18.19 13.37
C TRP A 63 -6.74 18.42 14.87
N SER A 64 -5.57 18.83 15.36
CA SER A 64 -5.47 19.31 16.73
C SER A 64 -6.33 20.56 16.87
N PRO A 65 -7.00 20.80 18.01
CA PRO A 65 -7.67 22.08 18.28
C PRO A 65 -6.72 23.28 18.20
N MET A 66 -5.42 23.03 18.29
CA MET A 66 -4.34 24.03 18.20
C MET A 66 -3.78 24.17 16.77
N ASP A 67 -4.09 23.24 15.88
CA ASP A 67 -3.62 23.27 14.49
C ASP A 67 -4.67 23.96 13.62
N GLU A 68 -4.22 24.87 12.77
CA GLU A 68 -5.09 25.54 11.82
C GLU A 68 -5.52 24.57 10.71
N THR A 69 -6.81 24.61 10.34
CA THR A 69 -7.33 23.85 9.20
C THR A 69 -6.60 24.32 7.95
N PRO A 70 -6.09 23.41 7.09
CA PRO A 70 -5.35 23.81 5.90
C PRO A 70 -6.17 24.72 5.00
N SER A 71 -5.48 25.70 4.41
CA SER A 71 -6.01 26.58 3.37
C SER A 71 -6.12 25.84 2.02
N ARG A 72 -6.80 26.44 1.05
CA ARG A 72 -6.82 25.89 -0.32
C ARG A 72 -5.43 25.94 -0.96
N GLN A 73 -4.61 26.93 -0.61
CA GLN A 73 -3.21 27.00 -1.05
C GLN A 73 -2.38 25.81 -0.53
N ASP A 74 -2.60 25.37 0.72
CA ASP A 74 -1.92 24.20 1.27
C ASP A 74 -2.28 22.93 0.48
N LEU A 75 -3.55 22.81 0.06
CA LEU A 75 -3.97 21.68 -0.77
C LEU A 75 -3.24 21.63 -2.12
N GLN A 76 -2.97 22.77 -2.76
CA GLN A 76 -2.18 22.82 -3.99
C GLN A 76 -0.76 22.30 -3.76
N GLN A 77 -0.16 22.62 -2.61
CA GLN A 77 1.15 22.09 -2.23
C GLN A 77 1.10 20.59 -1.94
N TYR A 78 0.01 20.10 -1.36
CA TYR A 78 -0.20 18.66 -1.13
C TYR A 78 -0.31 17.92 -2.46
N ILE A 79 -1.13 18.41 -3.41
CA ILE A 79 -1.25 17.83 -4.75
C ILE A 79 0.11 17.69 -5.41
N ARG A 80 0.94 18.74 -5.36
CA ARG A 80 2.30 18.71 -5.93
C ARG A 80 3.17 17.64 -5.27
N SER A 81 3.12 17.54 -3.94
CA SER A 81 3.91 16.56 -3.18
C SER A 81 3.51 15.12 -3.51
N PHE A 82 2.21 14.86 -3.64
CA PHE A 82 1.68 13.56 -4.07
C PHE A 82 2.07 13.25 -5.52
N HIS A 83 1.91 14.22 -6.42
CA HIS A 83 2.25 14.06 -7.84
C HIS A 83 3.76 13.77 -8.03
N GLU A 84 4.62 14.49 -7.31
CA GLU A 84 6.06 14.24 -7.30
C GLU A 84 6.40 12.85 -6.78
N TRP A 85 5.72 12.37 -5.74
CA TRP A 85 5.91 10.99 -5.28
C TRP A 85 5.50 9.95 -6.34
N TYR A 86 4.41 10.20 -7.07
CA TYR A 86 3.89 9.26 -8.05
C TYR A 86 4.75 9.18 -9.31
N PHE A 87 5.15 10.33 -9.86
CA PHE A 87 5.85 10.45 -11.15
C PHE A 87 7.33 10.83 -11.04
N GLY A 88 7.81 11.22 -9.86
CA GLY A 88 9.18 11.65 -9.67
C GLY A 88 10.19 10.51 -9.80
N GLU A 89 11.43 10.81 -9.44
CA GLU A 89 12.60 9.97 -9.71
C GLU A 89 12.45 8.51 -9.23
N HIS A 90 11.74 8.31 -8.13
CA HIS A 90 11.54 6.98 -7.53
C HIS A 90 10.33 6.20 -8.08
N GLY A 91 9.49 6.83 -8.90
CA GLY A 91 8.35 6.21 -9.58
C GLY A 91 7.39 5.48 -8.62
N GLY A 92 7.05 6.08 -7.48
CA GLY A 92 6.29 5.43 -6.41
C GLY A 92 4.95 4.85 -6.88
N GLY A 93 4.30 5.51 -7.83
CA GLY A 93 3.01 5.10 -8.40
C GLY A 93 3.04 3.73 -9.08
N MET A 94 4.19 3.27 -9.59
CA MET A 94 4.33 1.96 -10.24
C MET A 94 4.11 0.78 -9.28
N PHE A 95 4.32 1.00 -7.99
CA PHE A 95 4.24 -0.04 -6.96
C PHE A 95 2.86 -0.15 -6.31
N LEU A 96 1.94 0.75 -6.63
CA LEU A 96 0.56 0.70 -6.12
C LEU A 96 -0.16 -0.55 -6.61
N THR A 97 -0.85 -1.23 -5.70
CA THR A 97 -1.85 -2.22 -6.09
C THR A 97 -3.03 -1.52 -6.78
N PRO A 98 -3.86 -2.24 -7.55
CA PRO A 98 -5.07 -1.64 -8.14
C PRO A 98 -5.96 -0.95 -7.10
N ALA A 99 -6.13 -1.55 -5.92
CA ALA A 99 -6.93 -0.99 -4.83
C ALA A 99 -6.31 0.29 -4.24
N ALA A 100 -5.01 0.28 -3.94
CA ALA A 100 -4.32 1.47 -3.44
C ALA A 100 -4.29 2.60 -4.48
N LYS A 101 -4.17 2.25 -5.77
CA LYS A 101 -4.19 3.19 -6.88
C LYS A 101 -5.54 3.89 -7.02
N ASP A 102 -6.64 3.16 -6.89
CA ASP A 102 -7.98 3.74 -6.92
C ASP A 102 -8.16 4.78 -5.80
N LEU A 103 -7.82 4.42 -4.56
CA LEU A 103 -7.88 5.33 -3.42
C LEU A 103 -6.98 6.56 -3.60
N TYR A 104 -5.76 6.35 -4.12
CA TYR A 104 -4.81 7.42 -4.41
C TYR A 104 -5.36 8.42 -5.44
N ILE A 105 -5.93 7.93 -6.55
CA ILE A 105 -6.50 8.79 -7.60
C ILE A 105 -7.72 9.53 -7.07
N ARG A 106 -8.60 8.85 -6.32
CA ARG A 106 -9.75 9.49 -5.68
C ARG A 106 -9.31 10.60 -4.73
N LEU A 107 -8.24 10.39 -3.96
CA LEU A 107 -7.70 11.40 -3.05
C LEU A 107 -7.16 12.61 -3.81
N LEU A 108 -6.38 12.40 -4.87
CA LEU A 108 -5.89 13.48 -5.72
C LEU A 108 -7.01 14.27 -6.38
N ASN A 109 -8.04 13.59 -6.87
CA ASN A 109 -9.19 14.23 -7.50
C ASN A 109 -9.96 15.09 -6.49
N LEU A 110 -10.20 14.57 -5.28
CA LEU A 110 -10.85 15.32 -4.22
C LEU A 110 -10.00 16.51 -3.76
N LEU A 111 -8.67 16.35 -3.65
CA LEU A 111 -7.75 17.44 -3.37
C LEU A 111 -7.82 18.52 -4.45
N ALA A 112 -7.82 18.15 -5.73
CA ALA A 112 -7.91 19.09 -6.83
C ALA A 112 -9.26 19.81 -6.86
N GLU A 113 -10.36 19.08 -6.72
CA GLU A 113 -11.70 19.64 -6.65
C GLU A 113 -11.77 20.67 -5.52
N THR A 114 -11.32 20.32 -4.31
CA THR A 114 -11.32 21.22 -3.16
C THR A 114 -10.31 22.37 -3.28
N ALA A 115 -9.15 22.18 -3.89
CA ALA A 115 -8.15 23.24 -4.03
C ALA A 115 -8.58 24.35 -5.01
N PHE A 116 -9.33 23.99 -6.06
CA PHE A 116 -9.66 24.88 -7.17
C PHE A 116 -11.13 25.32 -7.21
N VAL A 117 -11.93 25.02 -6.17
CA VAL A 117 -13.29 25.58 -6.03
C VAL A 117 -13.21 27.11 -6.01
N GLY A 118 -13.92 27.76 -6.93
CA GLY A 118 -14.11 29.22 -6.92
C GLY A 118 -13.00 30.03 -7.61
N GLU A 119 -12.01 29.40 -8.25
CA GLU A 119 -10.93 30.11 -8.98
C GLU A 119 -11.42 31.02 -10.13
N ASN A 120 -12.67 30.89 -10.56
CA ASN A 120 -13.29 31.71 -11.61
C ASN A 120 -14.16 32.87 -11.06
N GLY A 121 -14.18 33.10 -9.75
CA GLY A 121 -14.93 34.18 -9.10
C GLY A 121 -14.07 35.42 -8.77
N PRO A 122 -14.68 36.61 -8.58
CA PRO A 122 -13.97 37.84 -8.23
C PRO A 122 -13.32 37.82 -6.82
N ASP A 123 -13.77 36.91 -5.95
CA ASP A 123 -13.17 36.63 -4.64
C ASP A 123 -12.37 35.33 -4.73
N SER A 124 -11.08 35.43 -5.03
CA SER A 124 -10.19 34.26 -5.06
C SER A 124 -10.14 33.63 -3.67
N ALA A 125 -10.77 32.47 -3.51
CA ALA A 125 -10.94 31.79 -2.23
C ALA A 125 -9.66 31.10 -1.71
N ALA A 126 -8.47 31.49 -2.20
CA ALA A 126 -7.21 30.78 -1.97
C ALA A 126 -6.83 30.68 -0.48
N ASP A 127 -7.12 31.73 0.29
CA ASP A 127 -6.85 31.81 1.74
C ASP A 127 -8.04 31.34 2.59
N HIS A 128 -9.16 30.95 1.97
CA HIS A 128 -10.29 30.46 2.75
C HIS A 128 -9.98 29.08 3.34
N PRO A 129 -10.23 28.88 4.64
CA PRO A 129 -10.10 27.56 5.25
C PRO A 129 -11.12 26.60 4.64
N LEU A 130 -10.78 25.32 4.63
CA LEU A 130 -11.70 24.28 4.18
C LEU A 130 -12.93 24.21 5.10
N SER A 131 -14.09 23.95 4.50
CA SER A 131 -15.27 23.58 5.27
C SER A 131 -15.02 22.26 6.02
N GLU A 132 -15.72 22.08 7.15
CA GLU A 132 -15.63 20.84 7.94
C GLU A 132 -16.01 19.60 7.10
N THR A 133 -16.93 19.73 6.15
CA THR A 133 -17.34 18.65 5.23
C THR A 133 -16.23 18.27 4.25
N GLU A 134 -15.56 19.26 3.63
CA GLU A 134 -14.43 19.03 2.72
C GLU A 134 -13.25 18.40 3.49
N SER A 135 -12.94 18.98 4.65
CA SER A 135 -11.87 18.52 5.55
C SER A 135 -12.10 17.08 6.01
N ARG A 136 -13.34 16.71 6.38
CA ARG A 136 -13.68 15.34 6.76
C ARG A 136 -13.52 14.35 5.61
N ALA A 137 -14.05 14.68 4.43
CA ALA A 137 -13.98 13.81 3.26
C ALA A 137 -12.52 13.50 2.86
N LEU A 138 -11.64 14.52 2.88
CA LEU A 138 -10.21 14.35 2.62
C LEU A 138 -9.54 13.44 3.66
N ARG A 139 -9.85 13.63 4.96
CA ARG A 139 -9.26 12.83 6.04
C ARG A 139 -9.72 11.38 6.03
N GLU A 140 -10.99 11.13 5.71
CA GLU A 140 -11.53 9.77 5.55
C GLU A 140 -10.81 9.04 4.44
N LEU A 141 -10.67 9.67 3.26
CA LEU A 141 -10.03 9.07 2.11
C LEU A 141 -8.52 8.88 2.31
N ALA A 142 -7.84 9.82 2.96
CA ALA A 142 -6.43 9.66 3.36
C ALA A 142 -6.24 8.52 4.38
N SER A 143 -7.18 8.35 5.32
CA SER A 143 -7.14 7.27 6.30
C SER A 143 -7.38 5.91 5.63
N GLU A 144 -8.28 5.86 4.67
CA GLU A 144 -8.56 4.66 3.87
C GLU A 144 -7.36 4.27 2.99
N LEU A 145 -6.72 5.25 2.34
CA LEU A 145 -5.45 5.03 1.63
C LEU A 145 -4.40 4.45 2.57
N ARG A 146 -4.16 5.09 3.73
CA ARG A 146 -3.19 4.60 4.73
C ARG A 146 -3.49 3.17 5.19
N ARG A 147 -4.77 2.81 5.36
CA ARG A 147 -5.21 1.44 5.70
C ARG A 147 -4.86 0.46 4.57
N GLN A 148 -5.20 0.78 3.32
CA GLN A 148 -4.90 -0.08 2.17
C GLN A 148 -3.39 -0.27 1.99
N LEU A 149 -2.58 0.77 2.15
CA LEU A 149 -1.12 0.66 2.08
C LEU A 149 -0.58 -0.31 3.14
N ALA A 150 -1.12 -0.25 4.37
CA ALA A 150 -0.74 -1.17 5.44
C ALA A 150 -1.18 -2.62 5.17
N GLU A 151 -2.32 -2.82 4.52
CA GLU A 151 -2.81 -4.14 4.09
C GLU A 151 -1.93 -4.76 3.01
N ASP A 152 -1.59 -3.98 1.99
CA ASP A 152 -0.78 -4.42 0.84
C ASP A 152 0.63 -4.87 1.25
N VAL A 153 1.23 -4.24 2.26
CA VAL A 153 2.55 -4.63 2.80
C VAL A 153 2.43 -5.70 3.88
N GLY A 154 1.21 -6.06 4.28
CA GLY A 154 0.92 -7.06 5.31
C GLY A 154 1.07 -6.56 6.75
N ALA A 155 1.31 -5.27 6.97
CA ALA A 155 1.41 -4.67 8.30
C ALA A 155 0.06 -4.66 9.05
N ALA A 156 -1.06 -4.63 8.32
CA ALA A 156 -2.41 -4.74 8.91
C ALA A 156 -2.82 -6.20 9.23
N ASN A 157 -2.09 -7.20 8.71
CA ASN A 157 -2.37 -8.59 9.02
C ASN A 157 -1.75 -8.95 10.38
N PRO A 158 -2.47 -9.68 11.25
CA PRO A 158 -1.84 -10.19 12.47
C PRO A 158 -0.64 -11.05 12.07
N PRO A 159 0.50 -10.95 12.80
CA PRO A 159 1.63 -11.79 12.51
C PRO A 159 1.18 -13.25 12.59
N ARG A 160 1.47 -14.02 11.54
CA ARG A 160 1.13 -15.45 11.48
C ARG A 160 1.80 -16.24 12.63
N LEU A 161 2.80 -15.64 13.26
CA LEU A 161 3.37 -16.07 14.53
C LEU A 161 2.43 -15.67 15.67
N ARG A 162 1.82 -16.68 16.30
CA ARG A 162 0.79 -16.62 17.36
C ARG A 162 1.07 -15.71 18.57
N TRP A 163 2.27 -15.14 18.70
CA TRP A 163 2.78 -14.58 19.95
C TRP A 163 2.67 -13.05 20.09
N THR A 164 2.22 -12.33 19.07
CA THR A 164 2.09 -10.87 19.12
C THR A 164 0.82 -10.39 18.43
N ARG A 165 -0.31 -10.35 19.15
CA ARG A 165 -1.48 -9.57 18.70
C ARG A 165 -1.22 -8.09 19.01
N PRO A 166 -1.24 -7.19 18.02
CA PRO A 166 -1.42 -5.77 18.31
C PRO A 166 -2.73 -5.60 19.09
N GLY A 167 -2.68 -4.87 20.21
CA GLY A 167 -3.87 -4.58 21.01
C GLY A 167 -4.90 -3.77 20.20
N PRO A 168 -6.17 -3.74 20.63
CA PRO A 168 -7.20 -2.89 20.02
C PRO A 168 -6.73 -1.44 19.91
N GLN A 169 -7.04 -0.76 18.80
CA GLN A 169 -6.82 0.68 18.69
C GLN A 169 -7.65 1.38 19.78
N ALA A 170 -7.01 2.28 20.53
CA ALA A 170 -7.70 3.05 21.56
C ALA A 170 -8.80 3.92 20.91
N PRO A 171 -9.98 4.03 21.53
CA PRO A 171 -11.02 4.93 21.06
C PRO A 171 -10.52 6.38 21.09
N PRO A 172 -11.05 7.27 20.22
CA PRO A 172 -10.69 8.67 20.25
C PRO A 172 -10.99 9.29 21.62
N PRO A 173 -10.16 10.25 22.09
CA PRO A 173 -10.43 10.94 23.35
C PRO A 173 -11.78 11.66 23.26
N ALA A 174 -12.58 11.53 24.32
CA ALA A 174 -13.84 12.26 24.43
C ALA A 174 -13.52 13.76 24.47
N ILE A 175 -13.97 14.50 23.45
CA ILE A 175 -13.92 15.95 23.46
C ILE A 175 -14.98 16.40 24.48
N GLY A 176 -14.51 16.88 25.64
CA GLY A 176 -15.39 17.47 26.65
C GLY A 176 -16.07 18.70 26.08
N SER A 177 -17.40 18.68 26.12
CA SER A 177 -18.29 19.82 25.89
C SER A 177 -18.12 20.92 26.94
#